data_AF-A0A8T7HE80-F1
#
_entry.id   AF-A0A8T7HE80-F1
#
_cell.length_a   1.000
_cell.length_b   1.000
_cell.length_c   1.000
_cell.angle_alpha   90.00
_cell.angle_beta   90.00
_cell.angle_gamma   90.00
#
_symmetry.space_group_name_H-M   'P 1'
#
loop_
_entity.id
_entity.type
_entity.pdbx_description
1 polymer ?
#
loop_
_entity_poly.entity_id
_entity_poly.type
_entity_poly.pdbx_seq_one_letter_code
_entity_poly.pdbx_strand_id
1 'polypeptide(L)'
;MFEKIVKNSRHTRSKYLEPISSFLLKIGVTPNMLTTLSLISGLLCVYYLFTNYTFFIIFGISHLILDGLDGVLARKTKETIQGKYFDLITDNFIAVLLLIKSGFYLNDFYPYIIAVLYAIAIFFHVTRDYPTWHLRTSSLAVLAVATFPGFPYETMLLTIGYLTAGVVAVYSLARQLQFVLKKN
;
A
#
# COMPACT_ATOMS: atom_id res chain seq x y z
N MET A 1 7.13 8.61 21.47
CA MET A 1 6.80 9.67 20.49
C MET A 1 6.08 9.10 19.25
N PHE A 2 6.62 8.07 18.60
CA PHE A 2 6.02 7.44 17.40
C PHE A 2 4.60 6.87 17.64
N GLU A 3 4.37 6.15 18.74
CA GLU A 3 3.02 5.63 19.06
C GLU A 3 1.97 6.73 19.27
N LYS A 4 2.39 7.89 19.79
CA LYS A 4 1.51 9.03 20.04
C LYS A 4 1.08 9.67 18.71
N ILE A 5 2.00 9.76 17.74
CA ILE A 5 1.73 10.25 16.38
C ILE A 5 0.78 9.29 15.65
N VAL A 6 1.01 7.99 15.74
CA VAL A 6 0.17 6.94 15.13
C VAL A 6 -1.24 6.93 15.75
N LYS A 7 -1.38 7.07 17.08
CA LYS A 7 -2.70 7.21 17.71
C LYS A 7 -3.43 8.49 17.26
N ASN A 8 -2.71 9.61 17.12
CA ASN A 8 -3.31 10.88 16.73
C ASN A 8 -3.79 10.87 15.27
N SER A 9 -3.01 10.30 14.35
CA SER A 9 -3.44 10.14 12.94
C SER A 9 -4.65 9.20 12.81
N ARG A 10 -4.70 8.14 13.61
CA ARG A 10 -5.86 7.22 13.69
C ARG A 10 -7.12 7.92 14.21
N HIS A 11 -6.98 8.80 15.20
CA HIS A 11 -8.11 9.56 15.75
C HIS A 11 -8.64 10.60 14.75
N THR A 12 -7.74 11.33 14.06
CA THR A 12 -8.13 12.29 13.02
C THR A 12 -8.79 11.62 11.82
N ARG A 13 -8.24 10.50 11.31
CA ARG A 13 -8.87 9.72 10.22
C ARG A 13 -10.27 9.27 10.62
N SER A 14 -10.43 8.78 11.86
CA SER A 14 -11.72 8.31 12.35
C SER A 14 -12.74 9.44 12.46
N LYS A 15 -12.33 10.66 12.82
CA LYS A 15 -13.22 11.84 12.94
C LYS A 15 -13.75 12.34 11.59
N TYR A 16 -12.90 12.43 10.56
CA TYR A 16 -13.33 12.90 9.24
C TYR A 16 -14.09 11.84 8.42
N LEU A 17 -13.72 10.56 8.60
CA LEU A 17 -14.35 9.44 7.90
C LEU A 17 -15.52 8.83 8.68
N GLU A 18 -15.83 9.37 9.85
CA GLU A 18 -16.93 8.91 10.69
C GLU A 18 -18.33 9.01 10.05
N PRO A 19 -18.73 10.15 9.46
CA PRO A 19 -20.05 10.27 8.87
C PRO A 19 -20.22 9.33 7.68
N ILE A 20 -19.18 9.17 6.87
CA ILE A 20 -19.17 8.28 5.71
C ILE A 20 -19.24 6.82 6.16
N SER A 21 -18.38 6.40 7.10
CA SER A 21 -18.40 5.03 7.62
C SER A 21 -19.72 4.69 8.32
N SER A 22 -20.31 5.60 9.09
CA SER A 22 -21.62 5.38 9.71
C SER A 22 -22.76 5.26 8.70
N PHE A 23 -22.72 6.03 7.61
CA PHE A 23 -23.67 5.88 6.51
C PHE A 23 -23.50 4.52 5.81
N LEU A 24 -22.27 4.11 5.53
CA LEU A 24 -21.95 2.80 4.93
C LEU A 24 -22.42 1.63 5.82
N LEU A 25 -22.28 1.73 7.14
CA LEU A 25 -22.85 0.73 8.06
C LEU A 25 -24.37 0.67 8.00
N LYS A 26 -25.05 1.82 7.90
CA LYS A 26 -26.51 1.87 7.83
C LYS A 26 -27.06 1.19 6.57
N ILE A 27 -26.32 1.22 5.47
CA ILE A 27 -26.69 0.52 4.22
C ILE A 27 -26.17 -0.93 4.17
N GLY A 28 -25.61 -1.45 5.27
CA GLY A 28 -25.17 -2.85 5.39
C GLY A 28 -23.84 -3.18 4.70
N VAL A 29 -23.05 -2.17 4.33
CA VAL A 29 -21.71 -2.40 3.74
C VAL A 29 -20.78 -2.97 4.81
N THR A 30 -20.08 -4.06 4.46
CA THR A 30 -19.10 -4.71 5.34
C THR A 30 -17.68 -4.22 5.06
N PRO A 31 -16.74 -4.28 6.04
CA PRO A 31 -15.34 -3.92 5.81
C PRO A 31 -14.72 -4.69 4.64
N ASN A 32 -14.98 -6.00 4.53
CA ASN A 32 -14.45 -6.83 3.46
C ASN A 32 -14.93 -6.37 2.06
N MET A 33 -16.15 -5.84 1.94
CA MET A 33 -16.64 -5.28 0.67
C MET A 33 -15.84 -4.03 0.27
N LEU A 34 -15.52 -3.16 1.24
CA LEU A 34 -14.68 -2.00 1.00
C LEU A 34 -13.24 -2.39 0.63
N THR A 35 -12.66 -3.37 1.33
CA THR A 35 -11.33 -3.91 0.97
C THR A 35 -11.35 -4.53 -0.44
N THR A 36 -12.44 -5.20 -0.83
CA THR A 36 -12.60 -5.75 -2.19
C THR A 36 -12.69 -4.65 -3.25
N LEU A 37 -13.47 -3.59 -2.99
CA LEU A 37 -13.54 -2.42 -3.88
C LEU A 37 -12.21 -1.68 -3.96
N SER A 38 -11.47 -1.63 -2.84
CA SER A 38 -10.12 -1.12 -2.78
C SER A 38 -9.19 -1.93 -3.68
N LEU A 39 -9.24 -3.27 -3.60
CA LEU A 39 -8.46 -4.16 -4.47
C LEU A 39 -8.77 -3.92 -5.95
N ILE A 40 -10.05 -3.87 -6.33
CA ILE A 40 -10.47 -3.64 -7.72
C ILE A 40 -9.93 -2.28 -8.21
N SER A 41 -10.06 -1.24 -7.40
CA SER A 41 -9.51 0.09 -7.72
C SER A 41 -7.98 0.04 -7.85
N GLY A 42 -7.29 -0.70 -6.98
CA GLY A 42 -5.85 -0.90 -7.06
C GLY A 42 -5.41 -1.62 -8.33
N LEU A 43 -6.16 -2.65 -8.76
CA LEU A 43 -5.88 -3.36 -10.02
C LEU A 43 -6.10 -2.46 -11.24
N LEU A 44 -7.16 -1.65 -11.25
CA LEU A 44 -7.40 -0.67 -12.30
C LEU A 44 -6.31 0.42 -12.31
N CYS A 45 -5.87 0.87 -11.13
CA CYS A 45 -4.73 1.77 -11.00
C CYS A 45 -3.48 1.18 -11.65
N VAL A 46 -3.11 -0.05 -11.29
CA VAL A 46 -2.00 -0.76 -11.94
C VAL A 46 -2.23 -0.88 -13.44
N TYR A 47 -3.44 -1.21 -13.91
CA TYR A 47 -3.74 -1.36 -15.34
C TYR A 47 -3.52 -0.07 -16.14
N TYR A 48 -3.92 1.09 -15.60
CA TYR A 48 -3.76 2.39 -16.28
C TYR A 48 -2.39 3.05 -16.09
N LEU A 49 -1.53 2.51 -15.22
CA LEU A 49 -0.16 2.99 -15.05
C LEU A 49 0.58 2.99 -16.40
N PHE A 50 1.24 4.10 -16.75
CA PHE A 50 1.93 4.34 -18.03
C PHE A 50 1.05 4.40 -19.30
N THR A 51 -0.26 4.21 -19.20
CA THR A 51 -1.17 4.32 -20.38
C THR A 51 -2.10 5.51 -20.28
N ASN A 52 -2.60 5.83 -19.09
CA ASN A 52 -3.43 7.00 -18.87
C ASN A 52 -3.23 7.56 -17.45
N TYR A 53 -2.55 8.71 -17.37
CA TYR A 53 -2.25 9.37 -16.09
C TYR A 53 -3.52 9.69 -15.28
N THR A 54 -4.55 10.23 -15.92
CA THR A 54 -5.79 10.63 -15.24
C THR A 54 -6.48 9.44 -14.57
N PHE A 55 -6.63 8.33 -15.29
CA PHE A 55 -7.22 7.13 -14.71
C PHE A 55 -6.33 6.48 -13.65
N PHE A 56 -5.00 6.48 -13.84
CA PHE A 56 -4.07 6.02 -12.82
C PHE A 56 -4.26 6.76 -11.48
N ILE A 57 -4.36 8.10 -11.53
CA ILE A 57 -4.59 8.93 -10.34
C ILE A 57 -5.97 8.70 -9.73
N ILE A 58 -7.03 8.69 -10.54
CA ILE A 58 -8.40 8.47 -10.04
C ILE A 58 -8.48 7.15 -9.29
N PHE A 59 -8.05 6.05 -9.92
CA PHE A 59 -8.12 4.74 -9.30
C PHE A 59 -7.14 4.58 -8.13
N GLY A 60 -5.96 5.20 -8.19
CA GLY A 60 -4.99 5.21 -7.09
C GLY A 60 -5.52 5.94 -5.85
N ILE A 61 -6.16 7.11 -6.03
CA ILE A 61 -6.80 7.85 -4.93
C ILE A 61 -8.00 7.05 -4.40
N SER A 62 -8.84 6.50 -5.27
CA SER A 62 -9.97 5.66 -4.85
C SER A 62 -9.50 4.48 -3.99
N HIS A 63 -8.45 3.79 -4.40
CA HIS A 63 -7.83 2.70 -3.63
C HIS A 63 -7.39 3.17 -2.23
N LEU A 64 -6.67 4.30 -2.13
CA LEU A 64 -6.21 4.84 -0.83
C LEU A 64 -7.37 5.30 0.08
N ILE A 65 -8.46 5.81 -0.49
CA ILE A 65 -9.63 6.25 0.27
C ILE A 65 -10.42 5.05 0.78
N LEU A 66 -10.65 4.04 -0.06
CA LEU A 66 -11.42 2.83 0.29
C LEU A 66 -10.74 2.03 1.40
N ASP A 67 -9.42 1.87 1.32
CA ASP A 67 -8.55 1.32 2.39
C ASP A 67 -8.49 2.22 3.65
N GLY A 68 -8.74 3.52 3.49
CA GLY A 68 -8.94 4.40 4.64
C GLY A 68 -10.26 4.11 5.36
N LEU A 69 -11.30 3.79 4.58
CA LEU A 69 -12.66 3.62 5.04
C LEU A 69 -12.88 2.24 5.68
N ASP A 70 -12.35 1.15 5.11
CA ASP A 70 -12.51 -0.19 5.67
C ASP A 70 -11.88 -0.31 7.07
N GLY A 71 -10.71 0.30 7.30
CA GLY A 71 -10.07 0.33 8.62
C GLY A 71 -10.87 1.13 9.64
N VAL A 72 -11.58 2.21 9.23
CA VAL A 72 -12.51 2.94 10.12
C VAL A 72 -13.75 2.09 10.40
N LEU A 73 -14.27 1.41 9.38
CA LEU A 73 -15.45 0.57 9.47
C LEU A 73 -15.21 -0.65 10.38
N ALA A 74 -14.08 -1.32 10.23
CA ALA A 74 -13.67 -2.46 11.03
C ALA A 74 -13.55 -2.11 12.53
N ARG A 75 -13.07 -0.90 12.85
CA ARG A 75 -13.03 -0.40 14.23
C ARG A 75 -14.43 -0.22 14.84
N LYS A 76 -15.44 0.10 14.02
CA LYS A 76 -16.83 0.23 14.47
C LYS A 76 -17.59 -1.08 14.56
N THR A 77 -17.22 -2.08 13.77
CA THR A 77 -17.96 -3.35 13.62
C THR A 77 -17.32 -4.56 14.27
N LYS A 78 -16.19 -4.37 14.98
CA LYS A 78 -15.28 -5.39 15.53
C LYS A 78 -14.34 -5.92 14.46
N GLU A 79 -13.07 -5.61 14.61
CA GLU A 79 -12.00 -6.06 13.71
C GLU A 79 -11.87 -7.59 13.77
N THR A 80 -11.94 -8.24 12.60
CA THR A 80 -11.73 -9.68 12.49
C THR A 80 -10.30 -9.96 12.07
N ILE A 81 -9.73 -11.06 12.56
CA ILE A 81 -8.37 -11.49 12.18
C ILE A 81 -8.29 -11.72 10.66
N GLN A 82 -9.34 -12.30 10.07
CA GLN A 82 -9.45 -12.53 8.63
C GLN A 82 -9.45 -11.21 7.84
N GLY A 83 -10.26 -10.23 8.24
CA GLY A 83 -10.31 -8.93 7.58
C GLY A 83 -8.97 -8.19 7.65
N LYS A 84 -8.29 -8.25 8.79
CA LYS A 84 -6.95 -7.66 8.95
C LYS A 84 -5.91 -8.27 8.01
N TYR A 85 -5.91 -9.60 7.85
CA TYR A 85 -5.01 -10.24 6.88
C TYR A 85 -5.40 -9.95 5.44
N PHE A 86 -6.70 -9.90 5.13
CA PHE A 86 -7.18 -9.59 3.78
C PHE A 86 -6.78 -8.18 3.32
N ASP A 87 -6.91 -7.20 4.21
CA ASP A 87 -6.46 -5.82 4.03
C ASP A 87 -4.95 -5.76 3.76
N LEU A 88 -4.16 -6.35 4.68
CA LEU A 88 -2.72 -6.40 4.57
C LEU A 88 -2.25 -7.07 3.27
N ILE A 89 -2.83 -8.21 2.88
CA ILE A 89 -2.45 -8.93 1.66
C ILE A 89 -2.79 -8.09 0.42
N THR A 90 -4.00 -7.51 0.38
CA THR A 90 -4.49 -6.68 -0.71
C THR A 90 -3.57 -5.49 -0.97
N ASP A 91 -3.24 -4.74 0.08
CA ASP A 91 -2.40 -3.55 0.00
C ASP A 91 -0.99 -3.84 -0.53
N ASN A 92 -0.42 -4.93 -0.03
CA ASN A 92 0.91 -5.37 -0.40
C ASN A 92 0.94 -5.97 -1.81
N PHE A 93 -0.13 -6.64 -2.23
CA PHE A 93 -0.26 -7.18 -3.57
C PHE A 93 -0.23 -6.06 -4.62
N ILE A 94 -0.97 -4.97 -4.40
CA ILE A 94 -0.93 -3.80 -5.30
C ILE A 94 0.48 -3.20 -5.36
N ALA A 95 1.17 -3.06 -4.22
CA ALA A 95 2.55 -2.54 -4.20
C ALA A 95 3.52 -3.40 -5.03
N VAL A 96 3.43 -4.73 -4.92
CA VAL A 96 4.23 -5.67 -5.72
C VAL A 96 3.92 -5.54 -7.20
N LEU A 97 2.64 -5.44 -7.58
CA LEU A 97 2.23 -5.28 -8.97
C LEU A 97 2.74 -3.97 -9.60
N LEU A 98 2.77 -2.87 -8.83
CA LEU A 98 3.34 -1.60 -9.29
C LEU A 98 4.84 -1.74 -9.61
N LEU A 99 5.60 -2.46 -8.79
CA LEU A 99 7.03 -2.72 -9.04
C LEU A 99 7.22 -3.60 -10.28
N ILE A 100 6.44 -4.67 -10.42
CA ILE A 100 6.49 -5.57 -11.59
C ILE A 100 6.19 -4.79 -12.88
N LYS A 101 5.13 -3.98 -12.87
CA LYS A 101 4.75 -3.17 -14.04
C LYS A 101 5.80 -2.11 -14.37
N SER A 102 6.43 -1.52 -13.35
CA SER A 102 7.55 -0.58 -13.54
C SER A 102 8.76 -1.26 -14.16
N GLY A 103 9.11 -2.48 -13.73
CA GLY A 103 10.18 -3.28 -14.34
C GLY A 103 9.90 -3.62 -15.80
N PHE A 104 8.66 -3.99 -16.11
CA PHE A 104 8.23 -4.30 -17.48
C PHE A 104 8.31 -3.07 -18.40
N TYR A 105 7.85 -1.90 -17.91
CA TYR A 105 7.88 -0.66 -18.69
C TYR A 105 9.32 -0.16 -18.95
N LEU A 106 10.20 -0.25 -17.95
CA LEU A 106 11.59 0.19 -18.06
C LEU A 106 12.51 -0.84 -18.72
N ASN A 107 12.04 -2.07 -18.95
CA ASN A 107 12.86 -3.22 -19.34
C ASN A 107 14.07 -3.43 -18.41
N ASP A 108 13.86 -3.26 -17.10
CA ASP A 108 14.91 -3.31 -16.09
C ASP A 108 14.68 -4.46 -15.10
N PHE A 109 15.76 -5.12 -14.70
CA PHE A 109 15.73 -6.28 -13.82
C PHE A 109 15.57 -5.92 -12.34
N TYR A 110 16.07 -4.75 -11.92
CA TYR A 110 16.11 -4.37 -10.50
C TYR A 110 14.73 -4.31 -9.81
N PRO A 111 13.64 -3.78 -10.44
CA PRO A 111 12.32 -3.76 -9.81
C PRO A 111 11.78 -5.14 -9.46
N TYR A 112 12.12 -6.18 -10.24
CA TYR A 112 11.71 -7.56 -9.95
C TYR A 112 12.43 -8.11 -8.71
N ILE A 113 13.74 -7.85 -8.56
CA ILE A 113 14.48 -8.21 -7.36
C ILE A 113 13.84 -7.56 -6.13
N ILE A 114 13.54 -6.26 -6.24
CA ILE A 114 12.94 -5.49 -5.15
C ILE A 114 11.54 -6.02 -4.80
N ALA A 115 10.74 -6.38 -5.80
CA ALA A 115 9.43 -7.01 -5.60
C ALA A 115 9.55 -8.34 -4.84
N VAL A 116 10.53 -9.18 -5.18
CA VAL A 116 10.79 -10.46 -4.49
C VAL A 116 11.25 -10.21 -3.04
N LEU A 117 12.21 -9.31 -2.82
CA LEU A 117 12.68 -8.96 -1.48
C LEU A 117 11.54 -8.43 -0.61
N TYR A 118 10.69 -7.58 -1.18
CA TYR A 118 9.52 -7.06 -0.47
C TYR A 118 8.50 -8.15 -0.16
N ALA A 119 8.22 -9.06 -1.10
CA ALA A 119 7.34 -10.20 -0.86
C ALA A 119 7.83 -11.09 0.29
N ILE A 120 9.15 -11.32 0.39
CA ILE A 120 9.76 -12.04 1.52
C ILE A 120 9.56 -11.27 2.83
N ALA A 121 9.78 -9.95 2.83
CA ALA A 121 9.58 -9.12 4.01
C ALA A 121 8.13 -9.18 4.50
N ILE A 122 7.16 -9.14 3.59
CA ILE A 122 5.73 -9.27 3.89
C ILE A 122 5.42 -10.67 4.44
N PHE A 123 5.99 -11.73 3.85
CA PHE A 123 5.80 -13.08 4.34
C PHE A 123 6.22 -13.23 5.82
N PHE A 124 7.37 -12.67 6.19
CA PHE A 124 7.80 -12.66 7.59
C PHE A 124 6.92 -11.79 8.49
N HIS A 125 6.41 -10.66 7.98
CA HIS A 125 5.45 -9.84 8.71
C HIS A 125 4.16 -10.61 9.02
N VAL A 126 3.59 -11.27 8.00
CA VAL A 126 2.33 -12.02 8.12
C VAL A 126 2.47 -13.23 9.03
N THR A 127 3.59 -13.95 8.96
CA THR A 127 3.77 -15.22 9.70
C THR A 127 4.30 -15.05 11.12
N ARG A 128 5.06 -13.99 11.39
CA ARG A 128 5.80 -13.81 12.66
C ARG A 128 5.54 -12.46 13.33
N ASP A 129 4.66 -11.62 12.79
CA ASP A 129 4.38 -10.25 13.24
C ASP A 129 5.63 -9.37 13.31
N TYR A 130 6.63 -9.62 12.46
CA TYR A 130 7.87 -8.85 12.47
C TYR A 130 7.68 -7.46 11.86
N PRO A 131 8.32 -6.40 12.37
CA PRO A 131 8.08 -5.04 11.92
C PRO A 131 8.50 -4.83 10.45
N THR A 132 7.62 -4.21 9.65
CA THR A 132 7.88 -3.83 8.25
C THR A 132 7.47 -2.40 7.96
N TRP A 133 8.11 -1.80 6.97
CA TRP A 133 7.64 -0.54 6.38
C TRP A 133 6.85 -0.84 5.12
N HIS A 134 5.64 -0.30 5.03
CA HIS A 134 4.75 -0.51 3.89
C HIS A 134 5.16 0.36 2.71
N LEU A 135 5.32 -0.25 1.54
CA LEU A 135 5.80 0.42 0.32
C LEU A 135 4.70 1.02 -0.55
N ARG A 136 3.44 0.64 -0.33
CA ARG A 136 2.31 0.99 -1.21
C ARG A 136 2.17 2.50 -1.41
N THR A 137 1.97 3.25 -0.32
CA THR A 137 1.67 4.69 -0.39
C THR A 137 2.83 5.49 -0.98
N SER A 138 4.07 5.15 -0.60
CA SER A 138 5.26 5.79 -1.18
C SER A 138 5.41 5.47 -2.66
N SER A 139 5.17 4.21 -3.06
CA SER A 139 5.28 3.81 -4.47
C SER A 139 4.24 4.51 -5.34
N LEU A 140 2.98 4.60 -4.87
CA LEU A 140 1.92 5.32 -5.58
C LEU A 140 2.24 6.81 -5.71
N ALA A 141 2.74 7.45 -4.64
CA ALA A 141 3.11 8.86 -4.68
C ALA A 141 4.25 9.13 -5.67
N VAL A 142 5.30 8.30 -5.65
CA VAL A 142 6.43 8.46 -6.57
C VAL A 142 5.99 8.22 -8.02
N LEU A 143 5.21 7.17 -8.27
CA LEU A 143 4.69 6.88 -9.62
C LEU A 143 3.75 7.98 -10.12
N ALA A 144 2.93 8.59 -9.26
CA ALA A 144 2.11 9.74 -9.60
C ALA A 144 2.94 10.95 -10.03
N VAL A 145 4.03 11.24 -9.33
CA VAL A 145 4.93 12.33 -9.74
C VAL A 145 5.67 11.98 -11.02
N ALA A 146 6.20 10.75 -11.12
CA ALA A 146 7.00 10.32 -12.25
C ALA A 146 6.20 10.21 -13.55
N THR A 147 4.89 9.92 -13.48
CA THR A 147 4.00 9.80 -14.65
C THR A 147 3.24 11.09 -14.99
N PHE A 148 3.56 12.21 -14.32
CA PHE A 148 2.86 13.47 -14.53
C PHE A 148 3.14 14.04 -15.94
N PRO A 149 2.10 14.37 -16.75
CA PRO A 149 2.28 14.77 -18.15
C PRO A 149 3.10 16.06 -18.37
N GLY A 150 3.16 16.94 -17.36
CA GLY A 150 3.92 18.19 -17.43
C GLY A 150 5.38 18.05 -16.99
N PHE A 151 5.82 16.87 -16.57
CA PHE A 151 7.21 16.59 -16.27
C PHE A 151 7.87 15.96 -17.51
N PRO A 152 9.01 16.49 -18.00
CA PRO A 152 9.77 15.84 -19.04
C PRO A 152 10.33 14.54 -18.46
N TYR A 153 9.63 13.49 -18.83
CA TYR A 153 9.86 12.07 -18.64
C TYR A 153 11.33 11.60 -18.71
N GLU A 154 11.69 10.46 -18.14
CA GLU A 154 10.81 9.28 -18.01
C GLU A 154 11.38 8.21 -17.05
N THR A 155 12.69 7.93 -17.16
CA THR A 155 13.28 6.73 -16.55
C THR A 155 14.03 6.99 -15.26
N MET A 156 14.70 8.15 -15.13
CA MET A 156 15.51 8.45 -13.95
C MET A 156 14.67 8.58 -12.67
N LEU A 157 13.52 9.25 -12.73
CA LEU A 157 12.61 9.37 -11.59
C LEU A 157 11.98 8.03 -11.21
N LEU A 158 11.56 7.22 -12.20
CA LEU A 158 11.08 5.87 -11.95
C LEU A 158 12.17 4.98 -11.36
N THR A 159 13.41 5.15 -11.82
CA THR A 159 14.61 4.45 -11.31
C THR A 159 14.88 4.81 -9.87
N ILE A 160 14.96 6.10 -9.54
CA ILE A 160 15.09 6.58 -8.17
C ILE A 160 13.91 6.04 -7.33
N GLY A 161 12.70 6.06 -7.88
CA GLY A 161 11.50 5.56 -7.22
C GLY A 161 11.60 4.10 -6.81
N TYR A 162 11.84 3.18 -7.75
CA TYR A 162 11.96 1.78 -7.39
C TYR A 162 13.20 1.53 -6.51
N LEU A 163 14.31 2.25 -6.68
CA LEU A 163 15.50 2.09 -5.84
C LEU A 163 15.23 2.49 -4.38
N THR A 164 14.48 3.58 -4.16
CA THR A 164 14.04 3.94 -2.80
C THR A 164 13.13 2.86 -2.20
N ALA A 165 12.27 2.24 -3.03
CA ALA A 165 11.49 1.09 -2.59
C ALA A 165 12.39 -0.11 -2.21
N GLY A 166 13.48 -0.32 -2.95
CA GLY A 166 14.52 -1.31 -2.65
C GLY A 166 15.20 -1.08 -1.31
N VAL A 167 15.60 0.16 -1.01
CA VAL A 167 16.19 0.52 0.28
C VAL A 167 15.24 0.19 1.43
N VAL A 168 13.95 0.50 1.28
CA VAL A 168 12.94 0.20 2.30
C VAL A 168 12.72 -1.31 2.47
N ALA A 169 12.73 -2.09 1.37
CA ALA A 169 12.61 -3.54 1.43
C ALA A 169 13.80 -4.17 2.17
N VAL A 170 15.03 -3.78 1.82
CA VAL A 170 16.26 -4.26 2.48
C VAL A 170 16.30 -3.83 3.94
N TYR A 171 15.97 -2.57 4.24
CA TYR A 171 15.90 -2.07 5.60
C TYR A 171 14.87 -2.84 6.45
N SER A 172 13.71 -3.17 5.87
CA SER A 172 12.70 -3.97 6.53
C SER A 172 13.26 -5.34 6.89
N LEU A 173 13.85 -6.07 5.94
CA LEU A 173 14.49 -7.37 6.20
C LEU A 173 15.60 -7.28 7.26
N ALA A 174 16.45 -6.26 7.21
CA ALA A 174 17.51 -6.06 8.19
C ALA A 174 16.95 -5.84 9.61
N ARG A 175 15.86 -5.06 9.74
CA ARG A 175 15.17 -4.90 11.01
C ARG A 175 14.51 -6.17 11.51
N GLN A 176 13.94 -6.97 10.62
CA GLN A 176 13.37 -8.27 10.97
C GLN A 176 14.46 -9.22 11.49
N LEU A 177 15.62 -9.24 10.83
CA LEU A 177 16.77 -10.04 11.27
C LEU A 177 17.31 -9.58 12.64
N GLN A 178 17.45 -8.28 12.86
CA GLN A 178 17.79 -7.76 14.20
C GLN A 178 16.77 -8.14 15.27
N PHE A 179 15.48 -8.18 14.92
CA PHE A 179 14.42 -8.59 15.84
C PHE A 179 14.53 -10.08 16.20
N VAL A 180 14.87 -10.94 15.23
CA VAL A 180 15.17 -12.36 15.47
C VAL A 180 16.36 -12.52 16.41
N LEU A 181 17.46 -11.82 16.13
CA LEU A 181 18.70 -11.92 16.92
C LEU A 181 18.57 -11.40 18.35
N LYS A 182 17.67 -10.45 18.61
CA LYS A 182 17.41 -9.94 19.97
C LYS A 182 16.45 -10.83 20.78
N LYS A 183 15.75 -11.75 20.11
CA LYS A 183 14.77 -12.64 20.73
C LYS A 183 15.37 -14.01 21.10
N ASN A 184 16.53 -14.33 20.51
CA ASN A 184 17.41 -15.44 20.91
C ASN A 184 18.46 -14.93 21.90
#